data_AF-A0A370DZ31-F1
#
_entry.id   AF-A0A370DZ31-F1
#
_cell.length_a   1.000
_cell.length_b   1.000
_cell.length_c   1.000
_cell.angle_alpha   90.00
_cell.angle_beta   90.00
_cell.angle_gamma   90.00
#
_symmetry.space_group_name_H-M   'P 1'
#
loop_
_entity.id
_entity.type
_entity.pdbx_description
1 polymer ?
#
loop_
_entity_poly.entity_id
_entity_poly.type
_entity_poly.pdbx_seq_one_letter_code
_entity_poly.pdbx_strand_id
1 'polypeptide(L)'
;MVAKQPLNRGSLSVWQQERLRWLDFGDGAVQSIIDLDHPDQLISPVYHAMLAPMLFVPIPKRILLLGVGGGALARYFSHRFPAAQGEAVEVLSPVAEIARRYFNFPTEKNGWRLVVEDAR
;
A
#
# COMPACT_ATOMS: atom_id res chain seq x y z
N MET A 1 16.64 0.04 -9.97
CA MET A 1 15.58 1.08 -9.96
C MET A 1 14.68 0.86 -11.17
N VAL A 2 13.36 0.91 -11.00
CA VAL A 2 12.37 0.68 -12.07
C VAL A 2 11.49 1.90 -12.36
N ALA A 3 11.38 2.83 -11.42
CA ALA A 3 10.74 4.12 -11.63
C ALA A 3 11.33 5.18 -10.69
N LYS A 4 11.27 6.45 -11.10
CA LYS A 4 11.61 7.60 -10.26
C LYS A 4 10.74 8.80 -10.65
N GLN A 5 10.15 9.47 -9.67
CA GLN A 5 9.33 10.66 -9.84
C GLN A 5 9.81 11.77 -8.90
N PRO A 6 10.00 13.01 -9.38
CA PRO A 6 10.33 14.12 -8.49
C PRO A 6 9.13 14.49 -7.61
N LEU A 7 9.40 14.91 -6.36
CA LEU A 7 8.42 15.51 -5.47
C LEU A 7 8.82 16.96 -5.15
N ASN A 8 7.89 17.78 -4.65
CA ASN A 8 8.18 19.16 -4.23
C ASN A 8 9.33 19.22 -3.20
N ARG A 9 9.46 18.18 -2.36
CA ARG A 9 10.63 17.95 -1.50
C ARG A 9 11.03 16.49 -1.64
N GLY A 10 12.20 16.24 -2.25
CA GLY A 10 12.74 14.89 -2.43
C GLY A 10 12.30 14.22 -3.74
N SER A 11 12.37 12.89 -3.77
CA SER A 11 11.99 12.11 -4.94
C SER A 11 11.42 10.78 -4.52
N LEU A 12 10.43 10.31 -5.23
CA LEU A 12 9.87 8.99 -5.02
C LEU A 12 10.53 8.02 -6.00
N SER A 13 11.18 6.98 -5.48
CA SER A 13 11.86 5.95 -6.27
C SER A 13 11.23 4.58 -6.02
N VAL A 14 11.09 3.80 -7.09
CA VAL A 14 10.70 2.39 -7.02
C VAL A 14 11.92 1.56 -7.39
N TRP A 15 12.28 0.68 -6.48
CA TRP A 15 13.39 -0.26 -6.65
C TRP A 15 12.84 -1.66 -6.80
N GLN A 16 13.56 -2.50 -7.54
CA GLN A 16 13.23 -3.90 -7.68
C GLN A 16 14.52 -4.72 -7.72
N GLN A 17 14.50 -5.84 -7.02
CA GLN A 17 15.51 -6.89 -7.05
C GLN A 17 14.79 -8.24 -7.00
N GLU A 18 14.92 -9.02 -8.07
CA GLU A 18 14.20 -10.29 -8.24
C GLU A 18 12.68 -10.09 -8.03
N ARG A 19 12.10 -10.87 -7.10
CA ARG A 19 10.69 -10.81 -6.70
C ARG A 19 10.37 -9.64 -5.77
N LEU A 20 11.36 -8.98 -5.16
CA LEU A 20 11.10 -7.88 -4.22
C LEU A 20 11.10 -6.53 -4.93
N ARG A 21 10.06 -5.74 -4.68
CA ARG A 21 9.94 -4.37 -5.14
C ARG A 21 9.58 -3.46 -3.98
N TRP A 22 10.26 -2.32 -3.85
CA TRP A 22 10.04 -1.40 -2.72
C TRP A 22 10.03 0.07 -3.13
N LEU A 23 9.39 0.85 -2.27
CA LEU A 23 9.17 2.28 -2.37
C LEU A 23 10.14 3.01 -1.43
N ASP A 24 10.79 4.05 -1.94
CA ASP A 24 11.77 4.90 -1.25
C ASP A 24 11.46 6.37 -1.56
N PHE A 25 11.54 7.26 -0.56
CA PHE A 25 11.24 8.69 -0.69
C PHE A 25 12.51 9.54 -0.89
N GLY A 26 13.59 8.90 -1.32
CA GLY A 26 14.87 9.54 -1.62
C GLY A 26 15.77 9.70 -0.40
N ASP A 27 15.37 9.13 0.73
CA ASP A 27 16.13 9.06 1.97
C ASP A 27 16.80 7.69 2.18
N GLY A 28 16.55 6.74 1.28
CA GLY A 28 17.08 5.38 1.35
C GLY A 28 16.29 4.45 2.27
N ALA A 29 15.20 4.93 2.89
CA ALA A 29 14.35 4.12 3.73
C ALA A 29 13.34 3.32 2.91
N VAL A 30 13.12 2.06 3.28
CA VAL A 30 12.05 1.24 2.71
C VAL A 30 10.72 1.67 3.31
N GLN A 31 9.91 2.40 2.55
CA GLN A 31 8.62 2.91 2.97
C GLN A 31 7.51 1.87 2.79
N SER A 32 7.59 1.08 1.72
CA SER A 32 6.70 -0.05 1.47
C SER A 32 7.37 -1.07 0.58
N ILE A 33 6.99 -2.34 0.67
CA ILE A 33 7.60 -3.44 -0.08
C ILE A 33 6.53 -4.46 -0.48
N ILE A 34 6.72 -5.08 -1.64
CA ILE A 34 5.89 -6.16 -2.18
C ILE A 34 6.80 -7.30 -2.64
N ASP A 35 6.33 -8.53 -2.42
CA ASP A 35 6.83 -9.73 -3.06
C ASP A 35 5.93 -10.00 -4.27
N LEU A 36 6.50 -9.94 -5.47
CA LEU A 36 5.77 -10.10 -6.72
C LEU A 36 5.23 -11.52 -6.89
N ASP A 37 5.85 -12.52 -6.25
CA ASP A 37 5.38 -13.91 -6.28
C ASP A 37 4.25 -14.16 -5.26
N HIS A 38 4.24 -13.39 -4.17
CA HIS A 38 3.27 -13.48 -3.08
C HIS A 38 2.72 -12.09 -2.68
N PRO A 39 1.98 -11.42 -3.58
CA PRO A 39 1.61 -10.01 -3.42
C PRO A 39 0.64 -9.73 -2.27
N ASP A 40 -0.07 -10.75 -1.79
CA ASP A 40 -0.98 -10.71 -0.65
C ASP A 40 -0.28 -10.76 0.72
N GLN A 41 1.01 -11.10 0.76
CA GLN A 41 1.76 -11.22 2.00
C GLN A 41 2.32 -9.88 2.47
N LEU A 42 2.29 -9.67 3.80
CA LEU A 42 2.98 -8.57 4.45
C LEU A 42 4.42 -8.98 4.74
N ILE A 43 5.38 -8.24 4.18
CA ILE A 43 6.81 -8.49 4.43
C ILE A 43 7.32 -7.67 5.62
N SER A 44 6.86 -6.41 5.74
CA SER A 44 7.38 -5.50 6.75
C SER A 44 6.83 -5.80 8.14
N PRO A 45 7.68 -5.93 9.18
CA PRO A 45 7.24 -6.13 10.57
C PRO A 45 6.30 -5.04 11.08
N VAL A 46 6.43 -3.80 10.59
CA VAL A 46 5.52 -2.71 11.00
C VAL A 46 4.09 -2.98 10.56
N TYR A 47 3.88 -3.54 9.37
CA TYR A 47 2.54 -3.87 8.91
C TYR A 47 1.95 -5.06 9.68
N HIS A 48 2.77 -6.02 10.11
CA HIS A 48 2.31 -7.07 11.04
C HIS A 48 1.88 -6.49 12.38
N ALA A 49 2.67 -5.57 12.95
CA ALA A 49 2.31 -4.89 14.19
C ALA A 49 1.00 -4.10 14.05
N MET A 50 0.75 -3.47 12.90
CA MET A 50 -0.51 -2.77 12.60
C MET A 50 -1.74 -3.69 12.56
N LEU A 51 -1.56 -5.01 12.41
CA LEU A 51 -2.66 -5.97 12.50
C LEU A 51 -3.00 -6.37 13.95
N ALA A 52 -2.21 -5.98 14.96
CA ALA A 52 -2.45 -6.39 16.35
C ALA A 52 -3.89 -6.15 16.86
N PRO A 53 -4.57 -5.04 16.53
CA PRO A 53 -5.96 -4.81 16.94
C PRO A 53 -6.95 -5.86 16.40
N MET A 54 -6.62 -6.53 15.29
CA MET A 54 -7.47 -7.55 14.68
C MET A 54 -7.71 -8.77 15.57
N LEU A 55 -6.87 -9.00 16.57
CA LEU A 55 -7.05 -10.07 17.55
C LEU A 55 -8.28 -9.87 18.45
N PHE A 56 -8.79 -8.64 18.52
CA PHE A 56 -9.83 -8.25 19.47
C PHE A 56 -11.14 -7.80 18.81
N VAL A 57 -11.22 -7.82 17.48
CA VAL A 57 -12.38 -7.37 16.72
C VAL A 57 -12.88 -8.47 15.77
N PRO A 58 -14.20 -8.53 15.48
CA PRO A 58 -14.69 -9.39 14.41
C PRO A 58 -14.10 -8.97 13.06
N ILE A 59 -14.19 -9.86 12.07
CA ILE A 59 -13.75 -9.59 10.70
C ILE A 59 -14.37 -8.27 10.22
N PRO A 60 -13.55 -7.27 9.82
CA PRO A 60 -14.06 -5.96 9.44
C PRO A 60 -14.82 -6.05 8.12
N LYS A 61 -15.98 -5.39 8.05
CA LYS A 61 -16.75 -5.23 6.79
C LYS A 61 -16.32 -4.02 5.99
N ARG A 62 -15.73 -3.02 6.65
CA ARG A 62 -15.26 -1.75 6.06
C ARG A 62 -13.91 -1.38 6.65
N ILE A 63 -12.99 -0.93 5.80
CA ILE A 63 -11.62 -0.61 6.16
C ILE A 63 -11.27 0.74 5.55
N LEU A 64 -10.73 1.65 6.36
CA LEU A 64 -10.21 2.94 5.93
C LEU A 64 -8.71 2.98 6.20
N LEU A 65 -7.92 3.33 5.20
CA LEU A 65 -6.49 3.57 5.30
C LEU A 65 -6.21 5.06 5.07
N LEU A 66 -5.59 5.70 6.06
CA LEU A 66 -5.11 7.07 5.94
C LEU A 66 -3.64 7.02 5.54
N GLY A 67 -3.35 7.37 4.29
CA GLY A 67 -2.09 7.08 3.61
C GLY A 67 -2.10 5.70 2.94
N VAL A 68 -1.54 5.61 1.74
CA VAL A 68 -1.48 4.34 0.98
C VAL A 68 -0.09 3.71 0.97
N GLY A 69 0.97 4.54 0.92
CA GLY A 69 2.33 4.06 0.67
C GLY A 69 2.40 3.19 -0.59
N GLY A 70 2.87 1.95 -0.46
CA GLY A 70 2.83 0.95 -1.54
C GLY A 70 1.60 0.04 -1.50
N GLY A 71 0.56 0.33 -0.71
CA GLY A 71 -0.70 -0.42 -0.71
C GLY A 71 -0.66 -1.80 -0.03
N ALA A 72 0.34 -2.09 0.80
CA ALA A 72 0.52 -3.42 1.41
C ALA A 72 -0.68 -3.89 2.25
N LEU A 73 -1.19 -3.03 3.14
CA LEU A 73 -2.39 -3.35 3.94
C LEU A 73 -3.62 -3.52 3.04
N ALA A 74 -3.79 -2.67 2.02
CA ALA A 74 -4.91 -2.77 1.09
C ALA A 74 -4.93 -4.14 0.38
N ARG A 75 -3.79 -4.59 -0.15
CA ARG A 75 -3.65 -5.92 -0.75
C ARG A 75 -3.94 -7.04 0.24
N TYR A 76 -3.33 -6.97 1.43
CA TYR A 76 -3.53 -7.98 2.48
C TYR A 76 -5.01 -8.13 2.82
N PHE A 77 -5.70 -7.03 3.11
CA PHE A 77 -7.11 -7.06 3.47
C PHE A 77 -8.01 -7.46 2.29
N SER A 78 -7.72 -6.96 1.09
CA SER A 78 -8.45 -7.36 -0.12
C SER A 78 -8.39 -8.87 -0.37
N HIS A 79 -7.24 -9.49 -0.11
CA HIS A 79 -7.08 -10.93 -0.28
C HIS A 79 -7.68 -11.72 0.90
N ARG A 80 -7.42 -11.29 2.13
CA ARG A 80 -7.80 -12.02 3.35
C ARG A 80 -9.30 -11.95 3.65
N PHE A 81 -9.96 -10.86 3.26
CA PHE A 81 -11.38 -10.60 3.48
C PHE A 81 -12.02 -10.02 2.21
N PRO A 82 -12.25 -10.84 1.16
CA PRO A 82 -12.74 -10.37 -0.14
C PRO A 82 -14.17 -9.77 -0.10
N ALA A 83 -14.91 -10.00 0.99
CA ALA A 83 -16.22 -9.39 1.22
C ALA A 83 -16.15 -8.02 1.92
N ALA A 84 -14.97 -7.61 2.42
CA ALA A 84 -14.79 -6.31 3.04
C ALA A 84 -14.61 -5.22 1.98
N GLN A 85 -15.17 -4.04 2.22
CA GLN A 85 -14.94 -2.86 1.40
C GLN A 85 -13.80 -2.04 1.99
N GLY A 86 -12.89 -1.57 1.13
CA GLY A 86 -11.73 -0.79 1.53
C GLY A 86 -11.66 0.55 0.83
N GLU A 87 -11.17 1.56 1.55
CA GLU A 87 -10.85 2.86 0.99
C GLU A 87 -9.50 3.32 1.53
N ALA A 88 -8.63 3.76 0.63
CA ALA A 88 -7.37 4.41 0.98
C ALA A 88 -7.44 5.88 0.53
N VAL A 89 -7.05 6.78 1.43
CA VAL A 89 -6.96 8.23 1.17
C VAL A 89 -5.49 8.61 1.16
N GLU A 90 -4.99 9.12 0.05
CA GLU A 90 -3.59 9.51 -0.13
C GLU A 90 -3.47 10.96 -0.57
N VAL A 91 -2.66 11.76 0.13
CA VAL A 91 -2.51 13.19 -0.18
C VAL A 91 -1.61 13.43 -1.40
N LEU A 92 -0.64 12.55 -1.65
CA LEU A 92 0.31 12.69 -2.75
C LEU A 92 -0.13 11.87 -3.96
N SER A 93 -0.65 12.53 -5.00
CA SER A 93 -1.00 11.89 -6.28
C SER A 93 0.11 10.97 -6.85
N PRO A 94 1.41 11.33 -6.80
CA PRO A 94 2.49 10.44 -7.26
C PRO A 94 2.57 9.12 -6.48
N VAL A 95 2.29 9.12 -5.18
CA VAL A 95 2.27 7.91 -4.35
C VAL A 95 1.10 7.02 -4.76
N ALA A 96 -0.09 7.60 -4.95
CA ALA A 96 -1.27 6.87 -5.38
C ALA A 96 -1.10 6.23 -6.77
N GLU A 97 -0.48 6.95 -7.71
CA GLU A 97 -0.13 6.42 -9.02
C GLU A 97 0.81 5.23 -8.91
N ILE A 98 1.84 5.35 -8.07
CA ILE A 98 2.83 4.30 -7.91
C ILE A 98 2.27 3.05 -7.24
N ALA A 99 1.41 3.21 -6.22
CA ALA A 99 0.70 2.09 -5.62
C ALA A 99 -0.08 1.27 -6.68
N ARG A 100 -0.78 1.95 -7.59
CA ARG A 100 -1.53 1.32 -8.69
C ARG A 100 -0.63 0.65 -9.72
N ARG A 101 0.41 1.36 -10.19
CA ARG A 101 1.25 0.90 -11.31
C ARG A 101 2.27 -0.16 -10.91
N TYR A 102 2.81 -0.08 -9.70
CA TYR A 102 3.97 -0.86 -9.29
C TYR A 102 3.72 -1.76 -8.10
N PHE A 103 2.63 -1.62 -7.36
CA PHE A 103 2.41 -2.39 -6.14
C PHE A 103 1.05 -3.09 -6.10
N ASN A 104 0.47 -3.42 -7.26
CA ASN A 104 -0.75 -4.23 -7.35
C ASN A 104 -1.87 -3.77 -6.41
N PHE A 105 -2.07 -2.44 -6.27
CA PHE A 105 -3.14 -1.92 -5.43
C PHE A 105 -4.50 -2.49 -5.90
N PRO A 106 -5.34 -3.00 -4.98
CA PRO A 106 -6.62 -3.62 -5.34
C PRO A 106 -7.57 -2.63 -6.01
N THR A 107 -8.40 -3.12 -6.92
CA THR A 107 -9.31 -2.26 -7.70
C THR A 107 -10.71 -2.23 -7.10
N GLU A 108 -11.59 -1.41 -7.68
CA GLU A 108 -13.00 -1.39 -7.28
C GLU A 108 -13.70 -2.75 -7.46
N LYS A 109 -13.24 -3.57 -8.43
CA LYS A 109 -13.72 -4.95 -8.60
C LYS A 109 -13.42 -5.83 -7.40
N ASN A 110 -12.39 -5.49 -6.63
CA ASN A 110 -12.01 -6.17 -5.40
C ASN A 110 -12.63 -5.51 -4.15
N GLY A 111 -13.51 -4.51 -4.33
CA GLY A 111 -14.10 -3.74 -3.24
C GLY A 111 -13.23 -2.62 -2.69
N TRP A 112 -12.20 -2.19 -3.42
CA TRP A 112 -11.23 -1.18 -2.96
C TRP A 112 -11.22 0.10 -3.78
N ARG A 113 -11.20 1.24 -3.11
CA ARG A 113 -10.99 2.57 -3.71
C ARG A 113 -9.71 3.21 -3.20
N LEU A 114 -9.11 4.03 -4.06
CA LEU A 114 -7.97 4.89 -3.72
C LEU A 114 -8.31 6.31 -4.16
N VAL A 115 -8.44 7.20 -3.18
CA VAL A 115 -8.84 8.59 -3.36
C VAL A 115 -7.64 9.49 -3.07
N VAL A 116 -7.46 10.56 -3.85
CA VAL A 116 -6.35 11.49 -3.71
C VAL A 116 -6.84 12.79 -3.05
N GLU A 117 -6.81 12.83 -1.71
CA GLU A 117 -7.38 13.90 -0.89
C GLU A 117 -6.59 14.06 0.44
N ASP A 118 -6.80 15.18 1.15
CA ASP A 118 -6.39 15.30 2.56
C ASP A 118 -7.38 14.48 3.43
N ALA A 119 -6.87 13.78 4.43
CA ALA A 119 -7.66 12.92 5.30
C ALA A 119 -8.35 13.67 6.47
N ARG A 120 -8.15 14.99 6.59
CA ARG A 120 -8.66 15.84 7.69
C ARG A 120 -9.90 16.64 7.31
#